data_AF-A0A3C0C1U2-F1
#
_entry.id   AF-A0A3C0C1U2-F1
#
_cell.length_a   1.000
_cell.length_b   1.000
_cell.length_c   1.000
_cell.angle_alpha   90.00
_cell.angle_beta   90.00
_cell.angle_gamma   90.00
#
_symmetry.space_group_name_H-M   'P 1'
#
loop_
_entity.id
_entity.type
_entity.pdbx_description
1 polymer ?
#
loop_
_entity_poly.entity_id
_entity_poly.type
_entity_poly.pdbx_seq_one_letter_code
_entity_poly.pdbx_strand_id
1 'polypeptide(L)' 'MHKYKCASCGNVFKSDKTAEKCPKCRSRILIHQEGEPKKKGSYSCSGGNCSSCGGRCGC' A
#
# COMPACT_ATOMS: atom_id res chain seq x y z
N MET A 1 -4.19 -17.13 -0.53
CA MET A 1 -3.07 -16.68 -1.41
C MET A 1 -2.73 -15.24 -1.09
N HIS A 2 -1.47 -14.96 -0.71
CA HIS A 2 -1.00 -13.62 -0.33
C HIS A 2 -0.17 -13.00 -1.44
N LYS A 3 -0.36 -11.70 -1.72
CA LYS A 3 0.45 -10.96 -2.70
C LYS A 3 1.43 -10.04 -1.98
N TYR A 4 2.70 -10.14 -2.32
CA TYR A 4 3.77 -9.30 -1.77
C TYR A 4 4.40 -8.46 -2.89
N LYS A 5 4.71 -7.20 -2.59
CA LYS A 5 5.48 -6.29 -3.44
C LYS A 5 6.78 -5.95 -2.75
N CYS A 6 7.92 -6.19 -3.39
CA CYS A 6 9.19 -5.75 -2.85
C CYS A 6 9.32 -4.23 -2.94
N ALA A 7 9.64 -3.57 -1.82
CA ALA A 7 9.87 -2.12 -1.79
C ALA A 7 11.20 -1.72 -2.44
N SER A 8 12.16 -2.65 -2.48
CA SER A 8 13.51 -2.39 -2.99
C SER A 8 13.58 -2.44 -4.51
N CYS A 9 12.99 -3.47 -5.14
CA CYS A 9 13.02 -3.64 -6.60
C CYS A 9 11.66 -3.49 -7.28
N GLY A 10 10.58 -3.28 -6.53
CA GLY A 10 9.23 -3.17 -7.07
C GLY A 10 8.59 -4.51 -7.51
N ASN A 11 9.31 -5.63 -7.43
CA ASN A 11 8.81 -6.93 -7.91
C ASN A 11 7.60 -7.41 -7.09
N VAL A 12 6.52 -7.76 -7.79
CA VAL A 12 5.28 -8.28 -7.20
C VAL A 12 5.22 -9.79 -7.41
N PHE A 13 5.00 -10.54 -6.34
CA PHE A 13 4.87 -12.00 -6.40
C PHE A 13 3.80 -12.50 -5.44
N LYS A 14 3.25 -13.68 -5.73
CA LYS A 14 2.25 -14.36 -4.90
C LYS A 14 2.95 -15.44 -4.11
N SER A 15 2.55 -15.62 -2.86
CA SER A 15 3.06 -16.66 -1.98
C SER A 15 1.94 -17.18 -1.10
N ASP A 16 1.86 -18.50 -0.94
CA ASP A 16 0.91 -19.15 -0.02
C ASP A 16 1.38 -19.06 1.43
N LYS A 17 2.70 -18.90 1.64
CA LYS A 17 3.33 -18.71 2.96
C LYS A 17 3.89 -17.30 3.11
N THR A 18 4.14 -16.88 4.35
CA THR A 18 4.84 -15.63 4.65
C THR A 18 6.19 -15.60 3.93
N ALA A 19 6.35 -14.63 3.03
CA ALA A 19 7.60 -14.44 2.32
C ALA A 19 8.52 -13.53 3.14
N GLU A 20 9.73 -14.02 3.47
CA GLU A 20 10.72 -13.25 4.22
C GLU A 20 11.72 -12.51 3.32
N LYS A 21 11.86 -12.98 2.06
CA LYS A 21 12.83 -12.44 1.10
C LYS A 21 12.23 -12.36 -0.30
N CYS A 22 12.57 -11.30 -1.01
CA CYS A 22 12.21 -11.17 -2.42
C CYS A 22 13.03 -12.16 -3.29
N PRO A 23 12.40 -12.94 -4.18
CA PRO A 23 13.12 -13.88 -5.05
C PRO A 23 14.03 -13.21 -6.10
N LYS A 24 13.80 -11.92 -6.42
CA LYS A 24 14.59 -11.17 -7.41
C LYS A 24 15.86 -10.56 -6.83
N CYS A 25 15.71 -9.76 -5.77
CA CYS A 25 16.79 -8.95 -5.20
C CYS A 25 17.22 -9.38 -3.80
N ARG A 26 16.60 -10.44 -3.24
CA ARG A 26 16.85 -10.95 -1.87
C ARG A 26 16.62 -9.92 -0.75
N SER A 27 16.01 -8.79 -1.06
CA SER A 27 15.64 -7.78 -0.07
C SER A 27 14.59 -8.32 0.89
N ARG A 28 14.70 -7.90 2.16
CA ARG A 28 13.79 -8.28 3.26
C ARG A 28 12.60 -7.33 3.40
N ILE A 29 12.56 -6.25 2.62
CA ILE A 29 11.51 -5.23 2.67
C ILE A 29 10.41 -5.61 1.67
N LEU A 30 9.37 -6.26 2.19
CA LEU A 30 8.23 -6.78 1.44
C LEU A 30 6.95 -6.13 1.95
N ILE A 31 6.20 -5.51 1.04
CA ILE A 31 4.91 -4.87 1.31
C ILE A 31 3.82 -5.87 0.94
N HIS A 32 3.06 -6.34 1.93
CA HIS A 32 1.90 -7.19 1.68
C HIS A 32 0.78 -6.35 1.04
N GLN A 33 0.35 -6.73 -0.17
CA GLN A 33 -0.60 -5.98 -1.01
C GLN A 33 -2.01 -6.59 -1.03
N GLU A 34 -2.18 -7.92 -0.97
CA GLU A 34 -3.49 -8.56 -1.20
C GLU A 34 -3.64 -9.92 -0.52
N GLY A 35 -4.83 -10.11 0.07
CA GLY A 35 -5.35 -11.22 0.89
C GLY A 35 -6.47 -10.61 1.75
N GLU A 36 -7.74 -10.86 1.37
CA GLU A 36 -8.99 -10.15 1.74
C GLU A 36 -8.91 -8.61 1.95
N PRO A 37 -9.59 -7.80 1.12
CA PRO A 37 -9.43 -6.36 1.13
C PRO A 37 -10.08 -5.74 2.37
N LYS A 38 -9.28 -5.33 3.36
CA LYS A 38 -9.70 -4.15 4.14
C LYS A 38 -9.61 -2.97 3.19
N LYS A 39 -10.80 -2.46 2.84
CA LYS A 39 -11.05 -1.19 2.16
C LYS A 39 -9.87 -0.25 2.40
N LYS A 40 -9.16 0.11 1.32
CA LYS A 40 -8.26 1.25 1.35
C LYS A 40 -9.09 2.43 1.85
N GLY A 41 -8.92 2.79 3.12
CA GLY A 41 -9.06 4.16 3.54
C GLY A 41 -7.93 4.93 2.87
N SER A 42 -8.03 5.13 1.55
CA SER A 42 -7.45 6.31 0.95
C SER A 42 -8.10 7.45 1.70
N TYR A 43 -7.37 8.05 2.63
CA TYR A 43 -7.47 9.47 2.85
C TYR A 43 -7.13 10.13 1.50
N SER A 44 -8.12 10.11 0.61
CA SER A 44 -8.25 10.95 -0.55
C SER A 44 -9.23 12.00 -0.08
N CYS A 45 -8.72 13.13 0.39
CA CYS A 45 -9.49 14.35 0.54
C CYS A 45 -9.85 14.89 -0.86
N SER A 46 -10.67 14.13 -1.58
CA SER A 46 -11.09 14.44 -2.95
C SER A 46 -12.55 14.04 -3.08
N GLY A 47 -13.41 14.81 -2.41
CA GLY A 47 -14.85 14.66 -2.53
C GLY A 47 -15.62 15.13 -1.30
N GLY A 48 -15.93 16.42 -1.27
CA GLY A 48 -17.13 16.94 -0.59
C GLY A 48 -16.99 17.27 0.90
N ASN A 49 -17.07 18.57 1.18
CA ASN A 49 -17.52 19.17 2.44
C ASN A 49 -16.55 19.13 3.63
N CYS A 50 -15.51 19.95 3.55
CA CYS A 50 -14.80 20.50 4.71
C CYS A 50 -15.51 21.76 5.24
N SER A 51 -16.73 21.60 5.76
CA SER A 51 -17.27 22.58 6.70
C SER A 51 -16.55 22.39 8.04
N SER A 52 -15.64 23.30 8.37
CA SER A 52 -14.83 23.32 9.60
C SER A 52 -13.48 22.60 9.53
N CYS A 53 -12.54 23.16 8.77
CA CYS A 53 -11.16 23.28 9.24
C CYS A 53 -10.58 24.56 8.63
N GLY A 54 -10.42 25.59 9.45
CA GLY A 54 -10.05 26.92 9.03
C GLY A 54 -8.63 27.00 8.47
N GLY A 55 -8.49 27.72 7.36
CA GLY A 55 -7.25 28.42 7.03
C GLY A 55 -6.46 27.86 5.84
N ARG A 56 -6.75 28.45 4.66
CA ARG A 56 -5.83 28.67 3.53
C ARG A 56 -5.43 27.45 2.69
N CYS A 57 -6.32 27.04 1.78
CA CYS A 57 -5.92 26.38 0.54
C CYS A 57 -5.87 27.48 -0.55
N GLY A 58 -4.67 27.96 -0.86
CA GLY A 58 -4.42 28.98 -1.88
C GLY A 58 -4.00 28.34 -3.20
N CYS A 59 -4.40 28.99 -4.30
CA CYS A 59 -3.80 28.84 -5.62
C CYS A 59 -2.30 29.15 -5.62
#